data_AF-A0A1G7CG89-F1
#
_entry.id   AF-A0A1G7CG89-F1
#
_cell.length_a   1.000
_cell.length_b   1.000
_cell.length_c   1.000
_cell.angle_alpha   90.00
_cell.angle_beta   90.00
_cell.angle_gamma   90.00
#
_symmetry.space_group_name_H-M   'P 1'
#
loop_
_entity.id
_entity.type
_entity.pdbx_description
1 polymer ?
#
loop_
_entity_poly.entity_id
_entity_poly.type
_entity_poly.pdbx_seq_one_letter_code
_entity_poly.pdbx_strand_id
1 'polypeptide(L)'
;MGGGTGTDDGTGDGTGTNTDDGVYVGSAGKDAALDRGWLLGHFREPGDPRHSDAVEVKWGIHPRGERRARWVQGEVRTAVLVLISGRFRMEFPGRHVLLEEQGDYVVWRRGVDHSWEAEEDSVVLTVRWPSVPGYAVPPEMPEAPRTP
;
A
#
# COMPACT_ATOMS: atom_id res chain seq x y z
N MET A 1 11.36 -16.59 -55.76
CA MET A 1 11.61 -16.71 -54.31
C MET A 1 11.44 -15.33 -53.70
N GLY A 2 10.69 -15.24 -52.59
CA GLY A 2 10.73 -14.11 -51.66
C GLY A 2 9.62 -13.06 -51.84
N GLY A 3 8.87 -12.81 -50.76
CA GLY A 3 8.04 -11.62 -50.59
C GLY A 3 6.68 -11.86 -49.93
N GLY A 4 6.66 -12.45 -48.73
CA GLY A 4 5.44 -12.64 -47.94
C GLY A 4 4.91 -11.31 -47.35
N THR A 5 3.60 -11.13 -47.45
CA THR A 5 2.84 -10.08 -46.77
C THR A 5 2.43 -10.57 -45.38
N GLY A 6 2.96 -9.96 -44.33
CA GLY A 6 2.50 -10.15 -42.96
C GLY A 6 1.83 -8.87 -42.47
N THR A 7 0.51 -8.91 -42.37
CA THR A 7 -0.30 -7.94 -41.62
C THR A 7 -0.33 -8.39 -40.16
N ASP A 8 0.24 -7.59 -39.28
CA ASP A 8 0.21 -7.77 -37.83
C ASP A 8 -0.96 -6.94 -37.28
N ASP A 9 -2.13 -7.56 -37.18
CA ASP A 9 -3.30 -6.96 -36.55
C ASP A 9 -3.29 -7.33 -35.06
N GLY A 10 -2.94 -6.34 -34.25
CA GLY A 10 -2.99 -6.41 -32.80
C GLY A 10 -4.43 -6.50 -32.28
N THR A 11 -4.68 -7.56 -31.51
CA THR A 11 -5.81 -7.63 -30.58
C THR A 11 -5.38 -8.44 -29.36
N GLY A 12 -4.70 -7.79 -28.41
CA GLY A 12 -4.41 -8.35 -27.10
C GLY A 12 -5.60 -8.15 -26.16
N ASP A 13 -6.42 -9.18 -26.01
CA ASP A 13 -7.43 -9.28 -24.97
C ASP A 13 -6.75 -9.54 -23.61
N GLY A 14 -7.02 -8.66 -22.65
CA GLY A 14 -6.38 -8.62 -21.34
C GLY A 14 -6.90 -9.71 -20.40
N THR A 15 -6.37 -10.92 -20.52
CA THR A 15 -6.56 -11.99 -19.53
C THR A 15 -5.21 -12.55 -19.07
N GLY A 16 -4.97 -12.40 -17.76
CA GLY A 16 -4.03 -13.18 -16.93
C GLY A 16 -2.66 -13.53 -17.52
N THR A 17 -1.63 -12.78 -17.14
CA THR A 17 -0.22 -13.09 -17.46
C THR A 17 0.20 -14.47 -16.94
N ASN A 18 0.71 -15.27 -17.87
CA ASN A 18 1.47 -16.50 -17.66
C ASN A 18 2.66 -16.24 -16.72
N THR A 19 2.75 -16.97 -15.61
CA THR A 19 3.72 -16.78 -14.51
C THR A 19 5.12 -17.35 -14.78
N ASP A 20 5.51 -17.56 -16.03
CA ASP A 20 6.64 -18.44 -16.36
C ASP A 20 8.03 -17.75 -16.33
N ASP A 21 8.09 -16.42 -16.24
CA ASP A 21 9.34 -15.64 -16.15
C ASP A 21 9.57 -14.99 -14.77
N GLY A 22 8.66 -15.20 -13.81
CA GLY A 22 8.71 -14.59 -12.49
C GLY A 22 8.39 -13.09 -12.46
N VAL A 23 7.84 -12.52 -13.54
CA VAL A 23 7.45 -11.11 -13.62
C VAL A 23 5.94 -10.97 -13.44
N TYR A 24 5.53 -10.11 -12.50
CA TYR A 24 4.14 -9.71 -12.33
C TYR A 24 3.94 -8.27 -12.79
N VAL A 25 2.93 -8.04 -13.64
CA VAL A 25 2.50 -6.69 -14.06
C VAL A 25 1.07 -6.47 -13.58
N GLY A 26 0.86 -5.38 -12.85
CA GLY A 26 -0.42 -5.06 -12.24
C GLY A 26 -0.70 -3.56 -12.16
N SER A 27 -1.82 -3.21 -11.54
CA SER A 27 -2.24 -1.82 -11.33
C SER A 27 -2.48 -1.61 -9.85
N ALA A 28 -1.66 -0.75 -9.22
CA ALA A 28 -1.70 -0.58 -7.78
C ALA A 28 -3.11 -0.26 -7.24
N GLY A 29 -3.85 0.64 -7.90
CA GLY A 29 -5.21 0.98 -7.49
C GLY A 29 -6.19 -0.20 -7.57
N LYS A 30 -6.04 -1.10 -8.55
CA LYS A 30 -6.89 -2.28 -8.71
C LYS A 30 -6.49 -3.38 -7.73
N ASP A 31 -5.20 -3.71 -7.69
CA ASP A 31 -4.67 -4.84 -6.92
C ASP A 31 -4.75 -4.57 -5.42
N ALA A 32 -4.43 -3.35 -5.00
CA ALA A 32 -4.49 -2.95 -3.60
C ALA A 32 -5.92 -2.95 -3.06
N ALA A 33 -6.92 -2.58 -3.86
CA ALA A 33 -8.32 -2.58 -3.44
C ALA A 33 -8.83 -3.99 -3.07
N LEU A 34 -8.25 -5.04 -3.67
CA LEU A 34 -8.58 -6.42 -3.35
C LEU A 34 -8.04 -6.87 -1.98
N ASP A 35 -7.05 -6.16 -1.43
CA ASP A 35 -6.39 -6.53 -0.17
C ASP A 35 -6.15 -5.33 0.75
N ARG A 36 -7.17 -4.49 0.96
CA ARG A 36 -7.16 -3.39 1.95
C ARG A 36 -5.95 -2.44 1.80
N GLY A 37 -5.48 -2.25 0.57
CA GLY A 37 -4.35 -1.42 0.20
C GLY A 37 -3.04 -2.16 -0.04
N TRP A 38 -2.92 -3.45 0.29
CA TRP A 38 -1.64 -4.16 0.19
C TRP A 38 -1.32 -4.61 -1.23
N LEU A 39 -0.05 -4.46 -1.64
CA LEU A 39 0.46 -4.93 -2.93
C LEU A 39 1.32 -6.17 -2.77
N LEU A 40 2.30 -6.12 -1.87
CA LEU A 40 3.37 -7.09 -1.70
C LEU A 40 3.65 -7.32 -0.22
N GLY A 41 3.98 -8.55 0.16
CA GLY A 41 4.34 -8.92 1.52
C GLY A 41 4.16 -10.42 1.81
N HIS A 42 4.37 -10.79 3.07
CA HIS A 42 4.40 -12.18 3.56
C HIS A 42 3.06 -12.89 3.31
N PHE A 43 1.98 -12.11 3.32
CA PHE A 43 0.59 -12.58 3.20
C PHE A 43 0.19 -13.00 1.79
N ARG A 44 1.05 -12.85 0.78
CA ARG A 44 0.82 -13.44 -0.54
C ARG A 44 1.08 -14.94 -0.52
N GLU A 45 0.48 -15.67 -1.46
CA GLU A 45 0.70 -17.11 -1.56
C GLU A 45 2.16 -17.42 -1.95
N PRO A 46 2.77 -18.48 -1.40
CA PRO A 46 4.08 -18.93 -1.86
C PRO A 46 4.05 -19.21 -3.36
N GLY A 47 4.98 -18.61 -4.11
CA GLY A 47 5.06 -18.70 -5.57
C GLY A 47 4.48 -17.48 -6.30
N ASP A 48 3.70 -16.62 -5.64
CA ASP A 48 3.37 -15.29 -6.17
C ASP A 48 4.66 -14.43 -6.14
N PRO A 49 5.06 -13.77 -7.25
CA PRO A 49 6.20 -12.84 -7.27
C PRO A 49 6.09 -11.69 -6.25
N ARG A 50 4.90 -11.42 -5.72
CA ARG A 50 4.62 -10.42 -4.69
C ARG A 50 4.71 -10.98 -3.26
N HIS A 51 5.07 -12.25 -3.08
CA HIS A 51 5.39 -12.81 -1.76
C HIS A 51 6.76 -12.34 -1.29
N SER A 52 6.84 -11.83 -0.05
CA SER A 52 8.10 -11.36 0.52
C SER A 52 8.11 -11.41 2.05
N ASP A 53 9.15 -11.98 2.64
CA ASP A 53 9.47 -11.87 4.07
C ASP A 53 10.36 -10.65 4.39
N ALA A 54 10.86 -9.95 3.37
CA ALA A 54 11.74 -8.80 3.55
C ALA A 54 10.94 -7.50 3.77
N VAL A 55 9.99 -7.22 2.89
CA VAL A 55 9.26 -5.94 2.86
C VAL A 55 7.77 -6.15 2.64
N GLU A 56 6.97 -5.23 3.18
CA GLU A 56 5.55 -5.09 2.88
C GLU A 56 5.35 -3.75 2.16
N VAL A 57 4.52 -3.73 1.11
CA VAL A 57 4.21 -2.53 0.35
C VAL A 57 2.71 -2.30 0.32
N LYS A 58 2.27 -1.10 0.71
CA LYS A 58 0.89 -0.66 0.71
C LYS A 58 0.69 0.55 -0.20
N TRP A 59 -0.33 0.50 -1.04
CA TRP A 59 -0.89 1.62 -1.77
C TRP A 59 -2.16 2.13 -1.04
N GLY A 60 -2.11 3.36 -0.53
CA GLY A 60 -3.22 3.99 0.18
C GLY A 60 -3.88 5.07 -0.68
N ILE A 61 -5.21 5.02 -0.77
CA ILE A 61 -6.03 6.09 -1.35
C ILE A 61 -6.98 6.53 -0.25
N HIS A 62 -6.91 7.81 0.12
CA HIS A 62 -7.60 8.35 1.29
C HIS A 62 -8.35 9.64 0.92
N PRO A 63 -9.70 9.68 1.01
CA PRO A 63 -10.43 10.93 0.84
C PRO A 63 -10.08 11.96 1.92
N ARG A 64 -10.27 13.23 1.58
CA ARG A 64 -10.11 14.36 2.50
C ARG A 64 -10.88 14.14 3.80
N GLY A 65 -10.19 14.38 4.92
CA GLY A 65 -10.72 14.25 6.27
C GLY A 65 -10.71 12.83 6.81
N GLU A 66 -10.34 11.82 5.99
CA GLU A 66 -10.09 10.48 6.53
C GLU A 66 -8.89 10.53 7.47
N ARG A 67 -9.00 9.82 8.58
CA ARG A 67 -7.94 9.66 9.57
C ARG A 67 -7.92 8.25 10.10
N ARG A 68 -6.77 7.82 10.60
CA ARG A 68 -6.68 6.53 11.27
C ARG A 68 -7.50 6.59 12.57
N ALA A 69 -8.47 5.70 12.72
CA ALA A 69 -9.35 5.66 13.89
C ALA A 69 -8.60 5.42 15.21
N ARG A 70 -7.49 4.67 15.15
CA ARG A 70 -6.65 4.36 16.31
C ARG A 70 -5.18 4.49 15.96
N TRP A 71 -4.42 5.02 16.91
CA TRP A 71 -2.96 5.05 16.85
C TRP A 71 -2.41 3.63 16.70
N VAL A 72 -1.39 3.47 15.86
CA VAL A 72 -0.54 2.28 15.88
C VAL A 72 0.34 2.38 17.11
N GLN A 73 0.33 1.32 17.91
CA GLN A 73 1.15 1.22 19.12
C GLN A 73 2.12 0.06 19.02
N GLY A 74 3.35 0.26 19.47
CA GLY A 74 4.34 -0.81 19.58
C GLY A 74 4.74 -1.41 18.22
N GLU A 75 4.80 -0.59 17.17
CA GLU A 75 5.15 -1.04 15.83
C GLU A 75 6.49 -1.80 15.84
N VAL A 76 6.49 -3.02 15.31
CA VAL A 76 7.66 -3.89 15.31
C VAL A 76 8.57 -3.67 14.11
N ARG A 77 8.07 -2.94 13.10
CA ARG A 77 8.73 -2.64 11.83
C ARG A 77 9.30 -1.23 11.77
N THR A 78 10.27 -1.04 10.90
CA THR A 78 10.60 0.30 10.36
C THR A 78 9.73 0.53 9.13
N ALA A 79 9.34 1.78 8.89
CA ALA A 79 8.50 2.13 7.76
C ALA A 79 8.91 3.47 7.14
N VAL A 80 8.65 3.58 5.84
CA VAL A 80 8.64 4.84 5.10
C VAL A 80 7.27 5.03 4.48
N LEU A 81 6.75 6.26 4.52
CA LEU A 81 5.60 6.69 3.74
C LEU A 81 6.04 7.80 2.79
N VAL A 82 5.68 7.67 1.52
CA VAL A 82 5.93 8.63 0.45
C VAL A 82 4.59 9.16 -0.05
N LEU A 83 4.46 10.48 -0.15
CA LEU A 83 3.32 11.14 -0.76
C LEU A 83 3.42 11.06 -2.29
N ILE A 84 2.41 10.49 -2.94
CA ILE A 84 2.31 10.43 -4.40
C ILE A 84 1.52 11.63 -4.92
N SER A 85 0.42 11.97 -4.24
CA SER A 85 -0.40 13.15 -4.53
C SER A 85 -1.26 13.53 -3.32
N GLY A 86 -1.65 14.80 -3.22
CA GLY A 86 -2.54 15.32 -2.17
C GLY A 86 -1.77 15.98 -1.04
N ARG A 87 -2.29 15.85 0.19
CA ARG A 87 -1.74 16.48 1.39
C ARG A 87 -2.01 15.59 2.58
N PHE A 88 -0.94 15.07 3.18
CA PHE A 88 -1.04 14.00 4.16
C PHE A 88 -0.25 14.34 5.42
N ARG A 89 -0.92 14.30 6.58
CA ARG A 89 -0.32 14.62 7.86
C ARG A 89 -0.10 13.36 8.67
N MET A 90 1.15 13.08 8.98
CA MET A 90 1.56 12.04 9.90
C MET A 90 1.62 12.60 11.32
N GLU A 91 1.11 11.83 12.28
CA GLU A 91 1.13 12.16 13.70
C GLU A 91 2.06 11.20 14.42
N PHE A 92 2.96 11.76 15.23
CA PHE A 92 3.87 11.02 16.11
C PHE A 92 3.77 11.61 17.53
N PRO A 93 4.23 10.90 18.57
CA PRO A 93 4.28 11.46 19.92
C PRO A 93 5.04 12.80 19.93
N GLY A 94 4.34 13.87 20.31
CA GLY A 94 4.91 15.21 20.47
C GLY A 94 5.19 15.97 19.17
N ARG A 95 4.89 15.43 17.97
CA ARG A 95 5.06 16.17 16.71
C ARG A 95 4.15 15.69 15.59
N HIS A 96 3.83 16.62 14.69
CA HIS A 96 3.21 16.29 13.40
C HIS A 96 4.24 16.50 12.28
N VAL A 97 4.09 15.72 11.21
CA VAL A 97 4.87 15.86 9.97
C VAL A 97 3.87 15.99 8.84
N LEU A 98 3.91 17.12 8.15
CA LEU A 98 3.08 17.37 6.98
C LEU A 98 3.89 17.00 5.73
N LEU A 99 3.25 16.28 4.82
CA LEU A 99 3.72 16.01 3.47
C LEU A 99 2.78 16.76 2.53
N GLU A 100 3.32 17.64 1.69
CA GLU A 100 2.52 18.53 0.83
C GLU A 100 3.06 18.69 -0.59
N GLU A 101 4.29 18.23 -0.85
CA GLU A 101 4.86 18.15 -2.19
C GLU A 101 5.00 16.69 -2.65
N GLN A 102 4.77 16.44 -3.95
CA GLN A 102 4.94 15.09 -4.50
C GLN A 102 6.35 14.57 -4.23
N GLY A 103 6.46 13.38 -3.65
CA GLY A 103 7.73 12.76 -3.27
C GLY A 103 8.18 13.06 -1.84
N ASP A 104 7.49 13.95 -1.12
CA ASP A 104 7.70 14.11 0.32
C ASP A 104 7.56 12.77 1.04
N TYR A 105 8.45 12.52 2.00
CA TYR A 105 8.48 11.26 2.70
C TYR A 105 8.86 11.41 4.17
N VAL A 106 8.42 10.44 4.96
CA VAL A 106 8.82 10.31 6.35
C VAL A 106 9.16 8.86 6.67
N VAL A 107 10.23 8.67 7.44
CA VAL A 107 10.71 7.37 7.91
C VAL A 107 10.58 7.33 9.42
N TRP A 108 10.04 6.24 9.96
CA TRP A 108 10.03 5.99 11.40
C TRP A 108 10.48 4.58 11.71
N ARG A 109 11.21 4.45 12.82
CA ARG A 109 11.80 3.18 13.27
C ARG A 109 10.79 2.38 14.08
N ARG A 110 11.15 1.11 14.31
CA ARG A 110 10.50 0.22 15.28
C ARG A 110 10.25 0.95 16.60
N GLY A 111 9.06 0.76 17.17
CA GLY A 111 8.61 1.29 18.45
C GLY A 111 8.05 2.70 18.39
N VAL A 112 8.05 3.35 17.21
CA VAL A 112 7.47 4.68 17.06
C VAL A 112 5.98 4.56 16.77
N ASP A 113 5.18 4.91 17.78
CA ASP A 113 3.73 5.04 17.65
C ASP A 113 3.37 6.13 16.63
N HIS A 114 2.30 5.93 15.89
CA HIS A 114 1.89 6.89 14.87
C HIS A 114 0.40 6.84 14.53
N SER A 115 -0.11 7.95 14.01
CA SER A 115 -1.42 8.07 13.37
C SER A 115 -1.29 8.93 12.11
N TRP A 116 -2.39 9.16 11.41
CA TRP A 116 -2.41 10.01 10.21
C TRP A 116 -3.79 10.61 9.94
N GLU A 117 -3.78 11.70 9.17
CA GLU A 117 -4.95 12.33 8.56
C GLU A 117 -4.64 12.74 7.11
N ALA A 118 -5.57 12.51 6.20
CA ALA A 118 -5.55 13.04 4.85
C ALA A 118 -6.20 14.44 4.87
N GLU A 119 -5.41 15.50 4.75
CA GLU A 119 -5.93 16.88 4.72
C GLU A 119 -6.57 17.22 3.36
N GLU A 120 -6.22 16.46 2.32
CA GLU A 120 -6.84 16.44 1.00
C GLU A 120 -6.99 15.00 0.49
N ASP A 121 -7.72 14.81 -0.60
CA ASP A 121 -7.74 13.52 -1.30
C ASP A 121 -6.30 13.13 -1.65
N SER A 122 -5.82 12.04 -1.04
CA SER A 122 -4.40 11.72 -1.01
C SER A 122 -4.13 10.30 -1.48
N VAL A 123 -3.01 10.15 -2.19
CA VAL A 123 -2.43 8.86 -2.56
C VAL A 123 -1.05 8.75 -1.92
N VAL A 124 -0.83 7.66 -1.20
CA VAL A 124 0.43 7.41 -0.48
C VAL A 124 0.94 6.01 -0.74
N LEU A 125 2.26 5.86 -0.79
CA LEU A 125 2.94 4.58 -0.82
C LEU A 125 3.63 4.35 0.53
N THR A 126 3.34 3.25 1.20
CA THR A 126 4.02 2.87 2.44
C THR A 126 4.83 1.60 2.23
N VAL A 127 6.10 1.61 2.60
CA VAL A 127 6.96 0.42 2.65
C VAL A 127 7.34 0.14 4.09
N ARG A 128 7.27 -1.12 4.51
CA ARG A 128 7.58 -1.55 5.89
C ARG A 128 8.50 -2.76 5.88
N TRP A 129 9.36 -2.88 6.89
CA TRP A 129 10.23 -4.04 7.06
C TRP A 129 10.56 -4.32 8.53
N PRO A 130 10.75 -5.60 8.92
CA PRO A 130 10.58 -6.80 8.09
C PRO A 130 9.11 -7.10 7.77
N SER A 131 8.87 -7.96 6.79
CA SER A 131 7.54 -8.50 6.49
C SER A 131 7.33 -9.76 7.30
N VAL A 132 6.37 -9.75 8.23
CA VAL A 132 6.24 -10.82 9.23
C VAL A 132 4.81 -11.36 9.35
N PRO A 133 4.64 -12.69 9.57
CA PRO A 133 3.35 -13.30 9.84
C PRO A 133 2.65 -12.74 11.08
N GLY A 134 1.32 -12.85 11.11
CA GLY A 134 0.53 -12.66 12.33
C GLY A 134 0.29 -11.22 12.76
N TYR A 135 0.71 -10.22 11.98
CA TYR A 135 0.48 -8.80 12.26
C TYR A 135 -0.68 -8.19 11.46
N ALA A 136 -1.72 -8.98 11.21
CA ALA A 136 -2.96 -8.41 10.71
C ALA A 136 -3.63 -7.66 11.87
N VAL A 137 -3.78 -6.34 11.74
CA VAL A 137 -4.72 -5.62 12.61
C VAL A 137 -6.11 -6.20 12.33
N PRO A 138 -6.84 -6.71 13.33
CA PRO A 138 -8.18 -7.25 13.11
C PRO A 138 -9.06 -6.22 12.40
N PRO A 139 -10.00 -6.65 11.54
CA PRO A 139 -10.98 -5.74 10.96
C PRO A 139 -11.71 -4.99 12.08
N GLU A 140 -12.00 -3.71 11.87
CA GLU A 140 -12.74 -2.90 12.83
C GLU A 140 -14.08 -3.56 13.17
N MET A 141 -14.28 -3.88 14.45
CA MET A 141 -15.64 -4.10 14.95
C MET A 141 -16.32 -2.72 15.06
N PRO A 142 -17.54 -2.55 14.53
CA PRO A 142 -18.26 -1.30 14.67
C PRO A 142 -18.38 -0.91 16.15
N GLU A 143 -18.08 0.36 16.47
CA GLU A 143 -18.20 0.91 17.82
C GLU A 143 -19.64 0.68 18.30
N ALA A 144 -19.80 -0.01 19.44
CA ALA A 144 -21.11 -0.18 20.05
C ALA A 144 -21.72 1.21 20.34
N PRO A 145 -23.01 1.42 20.07
CA PRO A 145 -23.64 2.71 20.28
C PRO A 145 -23.44 3.14 21.74
N ARG A 146 -22.81 4.29 21.93
CA ARG A 146 -22.71 4.89 23.27
C ARG A 146 -24.13 5.19 23.74
N THR A 147 -24.53 4.51 24.81
CA THR A 147 -25.81 4.78 25.48
C THR A 147 -25.74 6.19 26.09
N PRO A 148 -26.79 7.01 25.93
CA PRO A 148 -26.81 8.40 26.41
C PRO A 148 -26.68 8.50 27.93
#